data_AF-A0A845C2Q6-F1
#
_entry.id   AF-A0A845C2Q6-F1
#
_cell.length_a   1.000
_cell.length_b   1.000
_cell.length_c   1.000
_cell.angle_alpha   90.00
_cell.angle_beta   90.00
_cell.angle_gamma   90.00
#
_symmetry.space_group_name_H-M   'P 1'
#
loop_
_entity.id
_entity.type
_entity.pdbx_description
1 polymer ?
#
loop_
_entity_poly.entity_id
_entity_poly.type
_entity_poly.pdbx_seq_one_letter_code
_entity_poly.pdbx_strand_id
1 'polypeptide(L)'
;MLAVYGYFRTWRRTGLWTRIHEALRLRVRRRAGRHATPSAAILDSQSVKTTEVTGPRGYDAGKKVKGRKRHLVVDTMGLLLAVVVHTADLQDRDGARLVLAQL
;
A
#
# COMPACT_ATOMS: atom_id res chain seq x y z
N MET A 1 1.29 -6.14 -26.51
CA MET A 1 1.12 -5.64 -25.13
C MET A 1 1.18 -4.12 -25.18
N LEU A 2 0.07 -3.44 -24.91
CA LEU A 2 -0.13 -1.99 -25.13
C LEU A 2 0.94 -1.16 -24.38
N ALA A 3 1.53 -0.16 -25.05
CA ALA A 3 2.64 0.65 -24.55
C ALA A 3 2.47 1.16 -23.10
N VAL A 4 1.22 1.46 -22.72
CA VAL A 4 0.83 1.86 -21.35
C VAL A 4 1.23 0.83 -20.29
N TYR A 5 0.95 -0.45 -20.50
CA TYR A 5 1.33 -1.50 -19.55
C TYR A 5 2.86 -1.67 -19.48
N GLY A 6 3.55 -1.47 -20.60
CA GLY A 6 5.01 -1.47 -20.66
C GLY A 6 5.61 -0.43 -19.73
N TYR A 7 5.16 0.83 -19.83
CA TYR A 7 5.58 1.91 -18.93
C TYR A 7 5.26 1.60 -17.47
N PHE A 8 4.02 1.20 -17.18
CA PHE A 8 3.62 0.84 -15.81
C PHE A 8 4.52 -0.24 -15.21
N ARG A 9 4.77 -1.32 -15.95
CA ARG A 9 5.63 -2.42 -15.50
C ARG A 9 7.06 -1.94 -15.23
N THR A 10 7.62 -1.14 -16.12
CA THR A 10 8.97 -0.58 -15.97
C THR A 10 9.05 0.35 -14.77
N TRP A 11 8.10 1.26 -14.59
CA TRP A 11 8.06 2.20 -13.47
C TRP A 11 7.88 1.48 -12.13
N ARG A 12 7.07 0.42 -12.10
CA ARG A 12 6.91 -0.43 -10.92
C ARG A 12 8.22 -1.13 -10.55
N ARG A 13 8.92 -1.69 -11.54
CA ARG A 13 10.18 -2.43 -11.31
C ARG A 13 11.35 -1.55 -10.92
N THR A 14 11.39 -0.32 -11.42
CA THR A 14 12.47 0.66 -11.14
C THR A 14 12.22 1.48 -9.87
N GLY A 15 11.07 1.32 -9.22
CA GLY A 15 10.70 2.13 -8.05
C GLY A 15 10.31 3.58 -8.39
N LEU A 16 10.21 3.93 -9.68
CA LEU A 16 9.85 5.28 -10.12
C LEU A 16 8.46 5.68 -9.60
N TRP A 17 7.51 4.74 -9.55
CA TRP A 17 6.18 5.00 -9.00
C TRP A 17 6.24 5.49 -7.54
N THR A 18 7.07 4.84 -6.71
CA THR A 18 7.27 5.22 -5.30
C THR A 18 7.86 6.63 -5.19
N ARG A 19 8.88 6.94 -6.01
CA ARG A 19 9.53 8.26 -6.02
C ARG A 19 8.58 9.38 -6.46
N ILE A 20 7.76 9.13 -7.48
CA ILE A 20 6.72 10.08 -7.92
C ILE A 20 5.71 10.31 -6.80
N HIS A 21 5.22 9.23 -6.18
CA HIS A 21 4.25 9.31 -5.11
C HIS A 21 4.79 10.09 -3.91
N GLU A 22 6.01 9.82 -3.48
CA GLU A 22 6.69 10.55 -2.41
C GLU A 22 6.79 12.05 -2.74
N ALA A 23 7.33 12.39 -3.91
CA ALA A 23 7.49 13.78 -4.32
C ALA A 23 6.14 14.54 -4.36
N LEU A 24 5.06 13.87 -4.77
CA LEU A 24 3.72 14.45 -4.76
C LEU A 24 3.15 14.59 -3.34
N ARG A 25 3.31 13.56 -2.50
CA ARG A 25 2.90 13.60 -1.09
C ARG A 25 3.53 14.77 -0.35
N LEU A 26 4.85 14.95 -0.46
CA LEU A 26 5.57 16.06 0.18
C LEU A 26 5.02 17.42 -0.28
N ARG A 27 4.70 17.57 -1.58
CA ARG A 27 4.12 18.79 -2.15
C ARG A 27 2.71 19.06 -1.63
N VAL A 28 1.86 18.04 -1.58
CA VAL A 28 0.49 18.14 -1.04
C VAL A 28 0.52 18.56 0.43
N ARG A 29 1.38 17.96 1.25
CA ARG A 29 1.52 18.33 2.67
C ARG A 29 1.96 19.78 2.86
N ARG A 30 2.98 20.21 2.12
CA ARG A 30 3.46 21.62 2.15
C ARG A 30 2.35 22.59 1.75
N ARG A 31 1.60 22.27 0.68
CA ARG A 31 0.48 23.11 0.22
C ARG A 31 -0.65 23.21 1.25
N ALA A 32 -0.83 22.17 2.07
CA ALA A 32 -1.76 22.18 3.19
C ALA A 32 -1.21 22.81 4.48
N GLY A 33 -0.05 23.49 4.41
CA GLY A 33 0.58 24.14 5.58
C GLY A 33 1.15 23.16 6.61
N ARG A 34 1.37 21.88 6.23
CA ARG A 34 1.94 20.85 7.11
C ARG A 34 3.43 20.64 6.79
N HIS A 35 4.17 20.10 7.76
CA HIS A 35 5.54 19.60 7.52
C HIS A 35 5.55 18.54 6.42
N ALA A 36 6.57 18.60 5.55
CA ALA A 36 6.71 17.70 4.42
C ALA A 36 6.79 16.23 4.88
N THR A 37 7.56 15.96 5.92
CA THR A 37 7.60 14.66 6.60
C THR A 37 6.53 14.63 7.70
N PRO A 38 5.67 13.61 7.76
CA PRO A 38 4.68 13.49 8.83
C PRO A 38 5.32 13.06 10.15
N SER A 39 4.77 13.52 11.28
CA SER A 39 5.19 13.12 12.63
C SER A 39 4.39 11.92 13.18
N ALA A 40 3.26 11.59 12.57
CA ALA A 40 2.40 10.50 12.97
C ALA A 40 1.85 9.77 11.74
N ALA A 41 1.60 8.47 11.91
CA ALA A 41 1.07 7.60 10.88
C ALA A 41 0.01 6.66 11.46
N ILE A 42 -0.97 6.30 10.63
CA ILE A 42 -2.08 5.40 10.96
C ILE A 42 -1.90 4.14 10.10
N LEU A 43 -1.95 2.98 10.75
CA LEU A 43 -1.84 1.67 10.09
C LEU A 43 -3.17 0.95 10.19
N ASP A 44 -3.67 0.46 9.06
CA ASP A 44 -4.87 -0.37 9.01
C ASP A 44 -4.74 -1.52 8.00
N SER A 45 -5.56 -2.55 8.20
CA SER A 45 -5.60 -3.76 7.37
C SER A 45 -6.97 -3.93 6.70
N GLN A 46 -6.95 -4.23 5.40
CA GLN A 46 -8.17 -4.53 4.67
C GLN A 46 -8.06 -5.82 3.87
N SER A 47 -9.00 -6.73 4.09
CA SER A 47 -9.16 -7.95 3.29
C SER A 47 -10.15 -7.70 2.16
N VAL A 48 -9.74 -7.99 0.93
CA VAL A 48 -10.53 -7.77 -0.30
C VAL A 48 -10.59 -9.02 -1.14
N LYS A 49 -11.76 -9.27 -1.74
CA LYS A 49 -11.92 -10.38 -2.72
C LYS A 49 -11.04 -10.12 -3.94
N THR A 50 -10.37 -11.17 -4.43
CA THR A 50 -9.57 -11.10 -5.65
C THR A 50 -10.37 -11.56 -6.86
N THR A 51 -10.11 -10.98 -8.03
CA THR A 51 -10.62 -11.45 -9.33
C THR A 51 -9.86 -12.70 -9.80
N GLU A 52 -9.99 -13.13 -11.05
CA GLU A 52 -9.27 -14.30 -11.61
C GLU A 52 -7.75 -14.11 -11.73
N VAL A 53 -7.21 -12.91 -11.49
CA VAL A 53 -5.78 -12.60 -11.66
C VAL A 53 -4.89 -13.28 -10.61
N THR A 54 -3.89 -14.02 -11.06
CA THR A 54 -2.90 -14.73 -10.22
C THR A 54 -2.20 -13.84 -9.19
N GLY A 55 -1.75 -14.43 -8.08
CA GLY A 55 -1.01 -13.76 -6.99
C GLY A 55 -1.46 -14.27 -5.63
N PRO A 56 -0.96 -13.67 -4.53
CA PRO A 56 -1.23 -14.13 -3.17
C PRO A 56 -2.73 -14.22 -2.90
N ARG A 57 -3.23 -15.32 -2.33
CA ARG A 57 -4.62 -15.46 -1.89
C ARG A 57 -4.70 -16.30 -0.62
N GLY A 58 -5.66 -15.97 0.23
CA GLY A 58 -5.97 -16.68 1.46
C GLY A 58 -7.42 -16.50 1.85
N TYR A 59 -7.82 -17.07 2.98
CA TYR A 59 -9.16 -16.87 3.55
C TYR A 59 -9.04 -16.18 4.90
N ASP A 60 -9.57 -14.96 4.99
CA ASP A 60 -9.74 -14.27 6.25
C ASP A 60 -11.04 -14.77 6.90
N ALA A 61 -10.90 -15.61 7.94
CA ALA A 61 -12.05 -16.17 8.65
C ALA A 61 -12.84 -15.10 9.42
N GLY A 62 -12.16 -14.08 9.96
CA GLY A 62 -12.79 -13.00 10.71
C GLY A 62 -13.67 -12.12 9.81
N LYS A 63 -13.23 -11.85 8.58
CA LYS A 63 -13.97 -11.06 7.59
C LYS A 63 -14.79 -11.91 6.62
N LYS A 64 -14.66 -13.25 6.68
CA LYS A 64 -15.24 -14.22 5.73
C LYS A 64 -14.91 -13.90 4.26
N VAL A 65 -13.68 -13.45 4.00
CA VAL A 65 -13.22 -13.02 2.67
C VAL A 65 -12.15 -13.96 2.14
N LYS A 66 -12.40 -14.56 0.97
CA LYS A 66 -11.37 -15.21 0.17
C LYS A 66 -10.70 -14.20 -0.75
N GLY A 67 -9.43 -13.89 -0.52
CA GLY A 67 -8.70 -12.94 -1.35
C GLY A 67 -7.36 -12.51 -0.77
N ARG A 68 -7.08 -11.21 -0.81
CA ARG A 68 -5.83 -10.60 -0.33
C ARG A 68 -6.10 -9.70 0.85
N LYS A 69 -5.12 -9.55 1.73
CA LYS A 69 -5.12 -8.51 2.76
C LYS A 69 -4.04 -7.49 2.44
N ARG A 70 -4.40 -6.21 2.54
CA ARG A 70 -3.51 -5.08 2.34
C ARG A 70 -3.34 -4.35 3.67
N HIS A 71 -2.10 -4.17 4.10
CA HIS A 71 -1.76 -3.25 5.19
C HIS A 71 -1.31 -1.94 4.57
N LEU A 72 -1.95 -0.85 4.98
CA LEU A 72 -1.65 0.49 4.53
C LEU A 72 -1.17 1.30 5.72
N VAL A 73 -0.14 2.10 5.50
CA VAL A 73 0.26 3.16 6.40
C VAL A 73 -0.04 4.47 5.71
N VAL A 74 -0.79 5.34 6.37
CA VAL A 74 -1.09 6.70 5.91
C VAL A 74 -0.65 7.72 6.94
N ASP A 75 -0.42 8.96 6.52
CA ASP A 75 -0.25 10.06 7.47
C ASP A 75 -1.60 10.59 7.99
N THR A 76 -1.55 11.61 8.85
CA THR A 76 -2.74 12.26 9.42
C THR A 76 -3.63 13.01 8.42
N MET A 77 -3.18 13.18 7.17
CA MET A 77 -3.98 13.71 6.07
C MET A 77 -4.56 12.60 5.18
N GLY A 78 -4.29 11.33 5.49
CA GLY A 78 -4.70 10.18 4.68
C GLY A 78 -3.79 9.90 3.48
N LEU A 79 -2.61 10.52 3.39
CA LEU A 79 -1.66 10.29 2.28
C LEU A 79 -0.83 9.04 2.52
N LEU A 80 -0.66 8.19 1.51
CA LEU A 80 0.03 6.91 1.64
C LEU A 80 1.52 7.05 1.96
N LEU A 81 1.98 6.30 2.95
CA LEU A 81 3.39 6.17 3.32
C LEU A 81 3.96 4.84 2.82
N ALA A 82 3.28 3.74 3.12
CA ALA A 82 3.65 2.40 2.69
C ALA A 82 2.42 1.53 2.46
N VAL A 83 2.52 0.55 1.56
CA VAL A 83 1.48 -0.45 1.30
C VAL A 83 2.14 -1.79 1.06
N VAL A 84 1.68 -2.81 1.80
CA VAL A 84 2.09 -4.21 1.58
C VAL A 84 0.85 -5.07 1.39
N VAL A 85 0.88 -5.93 0.38
CA VAL A 85 -0.22 -6.84 0.03
C VAL A 85 0.26 -8.28 0.19
N HIS A 86 -0.53 -9.07 0.89
CA HIS A 86 -0.26 -10.48 1.17
C HIS A 86 -1.56 -11.30 1.07
N THR A 87 -1.48 -12.58 1.40
CA THR A 87 -2.65 -13.47 1.46
C THR A 87 -3.61 -13.03 2.58
N ALA A 88 -4.92 -13.25 2.41
CA ALA A 88 -5.90 -12.74 3.37
C ALA A 88 -5.90 -13.42 4.74
N ASP A 89 -5.33 -14.62 4.84
CA ASP A 89 -5.19 -15.41 6.07
C ASP A 89 -4.05 -14.93 6.99
N LEU A 90 -3.16 -14.06 6.50
CA LEU A 90 -2.08 -13.52 7.34
C LEU A 90 -2.65 -12.68 8.49
N GLN A 91 -2.16 -12.93 9.71
CA GLN A 91 -2.55 -12.17 10.89
C GLN A 91 -2.05 -10.72 10.84
N ASP A 92 -2.83 -9.81 11.42
CA ASP A 92 -2.56 -8.37 11.35
C ASP A 92 -1.25 -8.00 12.06
N ARG A 93 -0.90 -8.70 13.15
CA ARG A 93 0.40 -8.52 13.82
C ARG A 93 1.59 -8.80 12.89
N ASP A 94 1.51 -9.89 12.13
CA ASP A 94 2.59 -10.30 11.22
C ASP A 94 2.63 -9.40 9.99
N GLY A 95 1.46 -9.04 9.45
CA GLY A 95 1.35 -8.09 8.34
C GLY A 95 1.82 -6.67 8.70
N ALA A 96 1.53 -6.21 9.92
CA ALA A 96 1.99 -4.92 10.44
C ALA A 96 3.53 -4.84 10.48
N ARG A 97 4.20 -5.91 10.93
CA ARG A 97 5.67 -5.97 10.92
C ARG A 97 6.25 -5.79 9.52
N LEU A 98 5.61 -6.38 8.50
CA LEU A 98 6.06 -6.29 7.12
C LEU A 98 5.92 -4.87 6.55
N VAL A 99 4.82 -4.18 6.84
CA VAL A 99 4.60 -2.81 6.33
C VAL A 99 5.48 -1.79 7.06
N LEU A 100 5.73 -1.96 8.35
CA LEU A 100 6.62 -1.08 9.11
C LEU A 100 8.07 -1.16 8.63
N ALA A 101 8.52 -2.31 8.14
CA ALA A 101 9.84 -2.47 7.54
C ALA A 101 10.02 -1.75 6.18
N GLN A 102 8.96 -1.13 5.65
CA GLN A 102 8.99 -0.34 4.40
C GLN A 102 9.02 1.18 4.64
N LEU A 103 8.95 1.62 5.90
CA LEU A 103 9.00 3.03 6.30
C LEU A 103 10.45 3.45 6.58
#